data_AF-A0A2G6UL83-F1
#
_entry.id   AF-A0A2G6UL83-F1
#
_cell.length_a   1.000
_cell.length_b   1.000
_cell.length_c   1.000
_cell.angle_alpha   90.00
_cell.angle_beta   90.00
_cell.angle_gamma   90.00
#
_symmetry.space_group_name_H-M   'P 1'
#
loop_
_entity.id
_entity.type
_entity.pdbx_description
1 polymer ?
#
loop_
_entity_poly.entity_id
_entity_poly.type
_entity_poly.pdbx_seq_one_letter_code
_entity_poly.pdbx_strand_id
1 'polypeptide(L)'
;MDRLNNNGNNSPEATAETSQEPQTQNTEDLKAENSQNMEDKRAERAEKDSKSEGLLLAIHGAKVKFNAHLGEFKVLNDVPTTQDKLTGTIVEKLPANFTFYDGFQMISLTAWQDFGTAKVQDNYVLLKKSTLPGIGKMPGNIPPETGKIEFVTSGQVNQPESVDAKGAPVPEEKEDNTEYIYYTKEGYYLGGLEKSAKVYLSNQEEYDKAKKDKKWSLINKESNLLKEKNANILHKKFVEKASTIYGESSAYRDNIGIEKDLEMEMLAIASVHKINKVAYGINSKQAILFRNKKIAKRNDTKMQLALSAIIRSLTTNEDPSNGATMWDGAEQAAFSTEDDRFSTGKFEIHMNTMGWSISEEHYNAWKKGVERLGATFNAPQEKYTPGKNPNNKYSTTDTIALESRAVYLGTIFWKELKTRKKKPNEKK
;
A
#
# COMPACT_ATOMS: atom_id res chain seq x y z
N MET A 1 -57.03 23.30 -57.23
CA MET A 1 -55.59 22.99 -57.00
C MET A 1 -55.47 22.42 -55.61
N ASP A 2 -54.82 21.26 -55.57
CA ASP A 2 -54.56 20.40 -54.42
C ASP A 2 -53.76 21.04 -53.30
N ARG A 3 -53.83 20.40 -52.11
CA ARG A 3 -52.67 20.07 -51.28
C ARG A 3 -53.02 19.15 -50.07
N LEU A 4 -52.24 18.07 -50.00
CA LEU A 4 -51.49 17.51 -48.85
C LEU A 4 -52.13 16.70 -47.70
N ASN A 5 -51.35 15.66 -47.36
CA ASN A 5 -51.21 14.84 -46.12
C ASN A 5 -52.25 13.72 -45.85
N ASN A 6 -51.81 12.45 -45.68
CA ASN A 6 -51.34 11.85 -44.41
C ASN A 6 -51.13 10.31 -44.52
N ASN A 7 -50.28 9.76 -43.63
CA ASN A 7 -50.23 8.40 -43.04
C ASN A 7 -50.28 7.08 -43.85
N GLY A 8 -49.29 6.21 -43.58
CA GLY A 8 -49.52 4.91 -42.91
C GLY A 8 -49.53 3.60 -43.72
N ASN A 9 -48.71 2.65 -43.23
CA ASN A 9 -48.80 1.17 -43.28
C ASN A 9 -48.18 0.33 -44.43
N ASN A 10 -47.42 -0.68 -43.93
CA ASN A 10 -47.20 -2.08 -44.34
C ASN A 10 -46.30 -2.48 -45.53
N SER A 11 -45.19 -3.18 -45.16
CA SER A 11 -44.65 -4.48 -45.67
C SER A 11 -44.28 -4.63 -47.16
N PRO A 12 -43.40 -5.58 -47.61
CA PRO A 12 -43.29 -6.97 -47.12
C PRO A 12 -41.90 -7.70 -47.18
N GLU A 13 -41.92 -8.90 -46.56
CA GLU A 13 -41.26 -10.20 -46.87
C GLU A 13 -39.85 -10.30 -47.52
N ALA A 14 -38.98 -11.10 -46.87
CA ALA A 14 -38.20 -12.14 -47.56
C ALA A 14 -37.78 -13.27 -46.60
N THR A 15 -37.74 -14.47 -47.17
CA THR A 15 -37.65 -15.84 -46.68
C THR A 15 -36.33 -16.28 -46.03
N ALA A 16 -36.40 -17.37 -45.26
CA ALA A 16 -35.35 -17.99 -44.46
C ALA A 16 -34.43 -18.97 -45.23
N GLU A 17 -33.18 -19.14 -44.76
CA GLU A 17 -32.48 -20.43 -44.72
C GLU A 17 -31.23 -20.45 -43.79
N THR A 18 -31.22 -21.47 -42.91
CA THR A 18 -30.10 -22.22 -42.28
C THR A 18 -29.02 -21.56 -41.40
N SER A 19 -28.94 -22.10 -40.17
CA SER A 19 -28.02 -21.81 -39.07
C SER A 19 -26.66 -22.51 -39.19
N GLN A 20 -25.57 -21.79 -38.89
CA GLN A 20 -24.28 -22.35 -38.44
C GLN A 20 -23.71 -21.48 -37.30
N GLU A 21 -23.40 -22.10 -36.16
CA GLU A 21 -22.71 -21.50 -35.00
C GLU A 21 -21.19 -21.34 -35.25
N PRO A 22 -20.54 -20.28 -34.73
CA PRO A 22 -19.09 -20.23 -34.58
C PRO A 22 -18.62 -20.66 -33.18
N GLN A 23 -17.63 -21.56 -33.15
CA GLN A 23 -16.94 -22.07 -31.96
C GLN A 23 -16.13 -20.99 -31.23
N THR A 24 -16.25 -20.95 -29.90
CA THR A 24 -15.43 -20.18 -28.96
C THR A 24 -14.23 -21.01 -28.46
N GLN A 25 -13.00 -20.52 -28.68
CA GLN A 25 -11.80 -21.05 -28.02
C GLN A 25 -11.73 -20.58 -26.55
N ASN A 26 -11.39 -21.49 -25.64
CA ASN A 26 -11.48 -21.33 -24.18
C ASN A 26 -10.48 -20.32 -23.59
N THR A 27 -11.02 -19.40 -22.78
CA THR A 27 -10.33 -18.29 -22.10
C THR A 27 -9.43 -18.74 -20.93
N GLU A 28 -9.43 -20.02 -20.58
CA GLU A 28 -8.69 -20.56 -19.43
C GLU A 28 -7.23 -20.91 -19.75
N ASP A 29 -6.94 -21.39 -20.96
CA ASP A 29 -5.59 -21.78 -21.36
C ASP A 29 -4.66 -20.56 -21.53
N LEU A 30 -5.20 -19.44 -22.02
CA LEU A 30 -4.49 -18.15 -22.13
C LEU A 30 -4.16 -17.50 -20.76
N LYS A 31 -4.87 -17.86 -19.68
CA LYS A 31 -4.59 -17.36 -18.32
C LYS A 31 -3.43 -18.11 -17.66
N ALA A 32 -3.32 -19.41 -17.91
CA ALA A 32 -2.27 -20.25 -17.35
C ALA A 32 -0.89 -19.91 -17.93
N GLU A 33 -0.78 -19.77 -19.26
CA GLU A 33 0.47 -19.43 -19.95
C GLU A 33 0.99 -18.02 -19.57
N ASN A 34 0.08 -17.05 -19.40
CA ASN A 34 0.44 -15.71 -18.95
C ASN A 34 0.86 -15.66 -17.48
N SER A 35 0.40 -16.59 -16.64
CA SER A 35 0.74 -16.63 -15.21
C SER A 35 2.17 -17.12 -14.99
N GLN A 36 2.61 -18.17 -15.70
CA GLN A 36 3.99 -18.68 -15.65
C GLN A 36 4.99 -17.64 -16.18
N ASN A 37 4.69 -17.00 -17.32
CA ASN A 37 5.55 -15.97 -17.91
C ASN A 37 5.68 -14.68 -17.04
N MET A 38 4.75 -14.48 -16.09
CA MET A 38 4.75 -13.37 -15.13
C MET A 38 5.45 -13.71 -13.80
N GLU A 39 5.49 -14.99 -13.42
CA GLU A 39 6.21 -15.47 -12.24
C GLU A 39 7.73 -15.39 -12.46
N ASP A 40 8.21 -15.79 -13.64
CA ASP A 40 9.63 -15.72 -14.02
C ASP A 40 10.13 -14.27 -14.08
N LYS A 41 9.33 -13.35 -14.64
CA LYS A 41 9.61 -11.91 -14.65
C LYS A 41 9.55 -11.27 -13.26
N ARG A 42 8.82 -11.86 -12.30
CA ARG A 42 8.75 -11.39 -10.91
C ARG A 42 9.97 -11.83 -10.11
N ALA A 43 10.47 -13.06 -10.33
CA ALA A 43 11.70 -13.54 -9.74
C ALA A 43 12.91 -12.71 -10.23
N GLU A 44 13.01 -12.44 -11.53
CA GLU A 44 14.06 -11.57 -12.08
C GLU A 44 14.02 -10.14 -11.50
N ARG A 45 12.83 -9.59 -11.25
CA ARG A 45 12.68 -8.23 -10.69
C ARG A 45 12.97 -8.19 -9.19
N ALA A 46 12.55 -9.19 -8.42
CA ALA A 46 12.89 -9.30 -7.01
C ALA A 46 14.41 -9.46 -6.81
N GLU A 47 15.07 -10.18 -7.72
CA GLU A 47 16.53 -10.28 -7.73
C GLU A 47 17.19 -8.95 -8.11
N LYS A 48 16.64 -8.19 -9.07
CA LYS A 48 17.12 -6.84 -9.44
C LYS A 48 16.92 -5.79 -8.33
N ASP A 49 15.79 -5.84 -7.61
CA ASP A 49 15.48 -4.93 -6.50
C ASP A 49 16.31 -5.25 -5.25
N SER A 50 16.53 -6.54 -4.95
CA SER A 50 17.48 -6.94 -3.90
C SER A 50 18.91 -6.53 -4.24
N LYS A 51 19.30 -6.64 -5.52
CA LYS A 51 20.59 -6.14 -6.01
C LYS A 51 20.69 -4.62 -5.86
N SER A 52 19.63 -3.85 -6.14
CA SER A 52 19.67 -2.38 -6.03
C SER A 52 19.69 -1.89 -4.58
N GLU A 53 18.92 -2.51 -3.68
CA GLU A 53 18.91 -2.16 -2.26
C GLU A 53 20.23 -2.51 -1.56
N GLY A 54 20.87 -3.60 -1.97
CA GLY A 54 22.20 -3.98 -1.49
C GLY A 54 23.30 -2.97 -1.88
N LEU A 55 23.07 -2.11 -2.87
CA LEU A 55 24.01 -1.10 -3.35
C LEU A 55 23.84 0.29 -2.71
N LEU A 56 22.91 0.47 -1.76
CA LEU A 56 22.81 1.73 -1.01
C LEU A 56 24.06 1.94 -0.14
N LEU A 57 24.56 3.18 -0.03
CA LEU A 57 25.73 3.48 0.81
C LEU A 57 25.36 3.35 2.29
N ALA A 58 26.15 2.63 3.05
CA ALA A 58 26.02 2.59 4.49
C ALA A 58 26.58 3.89 5.10
N ILE A 59 25.77 4.62 5.85
CA ILE A 59 26.12 5.91 6.47
C ILE A 59 25.99 5.84 7.99
N HIS A 60 26.50 6.86 8.69
CA HIS A 60 26.42 6.97 10.13
C HIS A 60 24.97 6.78 10.65
N GLY A 61 24.80 5.96 11.69
CA GLY A 61 23.49 5.59 12.24
C GLY A 61 22.77 4.47 11.50
N ALA A 62 23.43 3.81 10.53
CA ALA A 62 22.93 2.59 9.91
C ALA A 62 22.73 1.48 10.98
N LYS A 63 21.63 0.74 10.90
CA LYS A 63 21.38 -0.37 11.82
C LYS A 63 22.16 -1.60 11.38
N VAL A 64 22.80 -2.25 12.33
CA VAL A 64 23.58 -3.47 12.09
C VAL A 64 23.10 -4.62 12.97
N LYS A 65 23.50 -5.82 12.60
CA LYS A 65 23.37 -7.01 13.44
C LYS A 65 24.66 -7.82 13.44
N PHE A 66 24.90 -8.52 14.54
CA PHE A 66 25.91 -9.56 14.69
C PHE A 66 25.24 -10.76 15.33
N ASN A 67 25.05 -11.85 14.60
CA ASN A 67 24.15 -12.94 14.99
C ASN A 67 22.76 -12.40 15.40
N ALA A 68 22.36 -12.58 16.65
CA ALA A 68 21.09 -12.07 17.21
C ALA A 68 21.20 -10.65 17.80
N HIS A 69 22.41 -10.11 17.95
CA HIS A 69 22.67 -8.81 18.57
C HIS A 69 22.40 -7.69 17.59
N LEU A 70 21.55 -6.74 17.95
CA LEU A 70 21.24 -5.56 17.15
C LEU A 70 22.02 -4.34 17.66
N GLY A 71 22.47 -3.49 16.74
CA GLY A 71 23.22 -2.30 17.09
C GLY A 71 23.21 -1.24 16.00
N GLU A 72 24.07 -0.24 16.20
CA GLU A 72 24.25 0.90 15.31
C GLU A 72 25.68 1.02 14.85
N PHE A 73 25.83 1.39 13.59
CA PHE A 73 27.09 1.72 12.97
C PHE A 73 27.39 3.21 13.11
N LYS A 74 28.61 3.51 13.57
CA LYS A 74 29.12 4.85 13.80
C LYS A 74 30.35 5.07 12.95
N VAL A 75 30.27 6.06 12.07
CA VAL A 75 31.45 6.56 11.33
C VAL A 75 32.21 7.49 12.26
N LEU A 76 33.49 7.19 12.50
CA LEU A 76 34.34 7.93 13.43
C LEU A 76 35.37 8.81 12.73
N ASN A 77 35.67 8.54 11.45
CA ASN A 77 36.56 9.40 10.67
C ASN A 77 35.79 10.62 10.11
N ASP A 78 36.52 11.71 9.95
CA ASP A 78 35.99 12.96 9.39
C ASP A 78 35.96 12.87 7.85
N VAL A 79 34.88 12.28 7.35
CA VAL A 79 34.66 11.98 5.94
C VAL A 79 33.44 12.71 5.40
N PRO A 80 33.38 13.01 4.09
CA PRO A 80 32.22 13.63 3.45
C PRO A 80 30.89 12.98 3.81
N THR A 81 29.87 13.80 3.93
CA THR A 81 28.51 13.37 4.25
C THR A 81 27.77 12.88 3.01
N THR A 82 26.93 11.87 3.21
CA THR A 82 25.84 11.48 2.31
C THR A 82 24.57 11.60 3.11
N GLN A 83 23.63 12.41 2.64
CA GLN A 83 22.42 12.71 3.37
C GLN A 83 22.60 13.31 4.76
N ASP A 84 23.40 14.38 4.83
CA ASP A 84 23.79 15.07 6.07
C ASP A 84 24.41 14.18 7.17
N LYS A 85 24.82 12.95 6.82
CA LYS A 85 25.46 12.00 7.73
C LYS A 85 26.77 11.50 7.13
N LEU A 86 27.76 11.26 7.98
CA LEU A 86 29.08 10.81 7.54
C LEU A 86 28.98 9.49 6.76
N THR A 87 29.65 9.41 5.61
CA THR A 87 29.62 8.23 4.72
C THR A 87 30.50 7.12 5.26
N GLY A 88 29.99 5.90 5.39
CA GLY A 88 30.78 4.75 5.83
C GLY A 88 31.79 4.32 4.78
N THR A 89 33.02 4.05 5.20
CA THR A 89 34.10 3.54 4.33
C THR A 89 34.81 2.35 4.97
N ILE A 90 35.63 1.64 4.20
CA ILE A 90 36.34 0.43 4.65
C ILE A 90 37.31 0.66 5.84
N VAL A 91 37.60 1.91 6.19
CA VAL A 91 38.43 2.22 7.37
C VAL A 91 37.63 2.16 8.68
N GLU A 92 36.29 2.17 8.62
CA GLU A 92 35.41 1.99 9.78
C GLU A 92 35.33 0.52 10.18
N LYS A 93 36.40 0.00 10.79
CA LYS A 93 36.56 -1.42 11.16
C LYS A 93 37.06 -1.63 12.59
N LEU A 94 36.88 -0.65 13.46
CA LEU A 94 37.24 -0.73 14.87
C LEU A 94 36.00 -1.12 15.71
N PRO A 95 36.16 -1.79 16.86
CA PRO A 95 35.06 -2.06 17.78
C PRO A 95 34.22 -0.82 18.13
N ALA A 96 34.88 0.34 18.27
CA ALA A 96 34.22 1.61 18.58
C ALA A 96 33.28 2.13 17.47
N ASN A 97 33.35 1.56 16.27
CA ASN A 97 32.40 1.85 15.19
C ASN A 97 31.03 1.21 15.41
N PHE A 98 30.85 0.37 16.44
CA PHE A 98 29.62 -0.38 16.66
C PHE A 98 29.16 -0.26 18.11
N THR A 99 27.87 0.05 18.28
CA THR A 99 27.21 0.06 19.58
C THR A 99 26.04 -0.91 19.54
N PHE A 100 26.10 -1.99 20.33
CA PHE A 100 25.00 -2.96 20.42
C PHE A 100 24.07 -2.62 21.59
N TYR A 101 22.76 -2.72 21.35
CA TYR A 101 21.74 -2.25 22.28
C TYR A 101 21.63 -3.09 23.56
N ASP A 102 22.06 -4.34 23.50
CA ASP A 102 22.08 -5.29 24.62
C ASP A 102 23.41 -5.29 25.38
N GLY A 103 24.36 -4.43 25.00
CA GLY A 103 25.67 -4.34 25.61
C GLY A 103 26.70 -5.32 25.07
N PHE A 104 26.40 -6.06 23.99
CA PHE A 104 27.39 -6.88 23.28
C PHE A 104 28.59 -6.04 22.80
N GLN A 105 29.80 -6.59 22.88
CA GLN A 105 31.02 -5.87 22.50
C GLN A 105 31.85 -6.65 21.48
N MET A 106 32.36 -5.95 20.46
CA MET A 106 33.31 -6.52 19.52
C MET A 106 34.70 -6.64 20.17
N ILE A 107 35.31 -7.81 20.04
CA ILE A 107 36.68 -8.09 20.50
C ILE A 107 37.66 -7.88 19.35
N SER A 108 37.38 -8.47 18.19
CA SER A 108 38.23 -8.36 17.01
C SER A 108 37.40 -8.32 15.73
N LEU A 109 37.92 -7.59 14.74
CA LEU A 109 37.32 -7.38 13.44
C LEU A 109 38.38 -7.62 12.37
N THR A 110 37.95 -8.11 11.21
CA THR A 110 38.86 -8.45 10.10
C THR A 110 38.82 -7.37 9.02
N ALA A 111 38.55 -7.75 7.77
CA ALA A 111 38.42 -6.84 6.64
C ALA A 111 36.98 -6.85 6.12
N TRP A 112 36.53 -5.69 5.63
CA TRP A 112 35.24 -5.57 4.98
C TRP A 112 35.19 -6.42 3.71
N GLN A 113 34.04 -7.02 3.48
CA GLN A 113 33.68 -7.80 2.29
C GLN A 113 32.49 -7.13 1.61
N ASP A 114 32.35 -7.34 0.30
CA ASP A 114 31.23 -6.83 -0.51
C ASP A 114 31.03 -5.30 -0.44
N PHE A 115 32.13 -4.54 -0.36
CA PHE A 115 32.13 -3.08 -0.38
C PHE A 115 32.03 -2.50 -1.81
N GLY A 116 31.75 -1.21 -1.91
CA GLY A 116 31.54 -0.51 -3.18
C GLY A 116 32.85 -0.14 -3.87
N THR A 117 32.80 0.12 -5.18
CA THR A 117 33.97 0.55 -5.96
C THR A 117 34.19 2.06 -5.96
N ALA A 118 33.19 2.84 -5.53
CA ALA A 118 33.31 4.28 -5.33
C ALA A 118 34.24 4.59 -4.16
N LYS A 119 34.98 5.70 -4.25
CA LYS A 119 35.93 6.14 -3.23
C LYS A 119 35.51 7.48 -2.64
N VAL A 120 35.66 7.61 -1.33
CA VAL A 120 35.55 8.85 -0.58
C VAL A 120 36.86 9.03 0.16
N GLN A 121 37.58 10.13 -0.15
CA GLN A 121 38.94 10.37 0.37
C GLN A 121 39.84 9.13 0.22
N ASP A 122 39.92 8.60 -1.01
CA ASP A 122 40.69 7.41 -1.41
C ASP A 122 40.27 6.06 -0.79
N ASN A 123 39.30 6.05 0.12
CA ASN A 123 38.79 4.84 0.75
C ASN A 123 37.50 4.36 0.09
N TYR A 124 37.39 3.05 -0.14
CA TYR A 124 36.20 2.44 -0.70
C TYR A 124 34.99 2.60 0.24
N VAL A 125 33.84 2.92 -0.33
CA VAL A 125 32.60 3.10 0.42
C VAL A 125 31.99 1.77 0.85
N LEU A 126 31.31 1.77 1.99
CA LEU A 126 30.50 0.64 2.45
C LEU A 126 29.11 0.70 1.84
N LEU A 127 28.56 -0.48 1.56
CA LEU A 127 27.22 -0.68 1.02
C LEU A 127 26.36 -1.42 2.05
N LYS A 128 25.04 -1.38 1.89
CA LYS A 128 24.12 -2.18 2.72
C LYS A 128 24.46 -3.67 2.68
N LYS A 129 24.93 -4.19 1.54
CA LYS A 129 25.35 -5.59 1.43
C LYS A 129 26.72 -5.88 2.06
N SER A 130 27.48 -4.86 2.44
CA SER A 130 28.83 -5.05 2.98
C SER A 130 28.79 -5.77 4.32
N THR A 131 29.76 -6.65 4.55
CA THR A 131 29.84 -7.43 5.79
C THR A 131 31.24 -7.38 6.39
N LEU A 132 31.33 -7.44 7.72
CA LEU A 132 32.60 -7.41 8.45
C LEU A 132 32.70 -8.60 9.41
N PRO A 133 33.45 -9.66 9.07
CA PRO A 133 33.67 -10.79 9.96
C PRO A 133 34.44 -10.40 11.22
N GLY A 134 34.08 -11.01 12.35
CA GLY A 134 34.71 -10.72 13.64
C GLY A 134 34.29 -11.67 14.76
N ILE A 135 34.82 -11.37 15.95
CA ILE A 135 34.52 -12.05 17.20
C ILE A 135 34.02 -11.01 18.19
N GLY A 136 32.91 -11.28 18.86
CA GLY A 136 32.37 -10.43 19.91
C GLY A 136 31.92 -11.25 21.12
N LYS A 137 31.50 -10.58 22.18
CA LYS A 137 31.12 -11.23 23.44
C LYS A 137 30.19 -10.34 24.26
N MET A 138 29.26 -10.97 24.98
CA MET A 138 28.48 -10.34 26.03
C MET A 138 29.33 -10.09 27.30
N PRO A 139 29.14 -8.95 27.99
CA PRO A 139 29.79 -8.68 29.26
C PRO A 139 29.61 -9.82 30.28
N GLY A 140 30.66 -10.12 31.05
CA GLY A 140 30.67 -11.20 32.04
C GLY A 140 31.36 -12.49 31.56
N ASN A 141 31.08 -13.63 32.21
CA ASN A 141 31.77 -14.90 31.94
C ASN A 141 31.08 -15.75 30.85
N ILE A 142 30.63 -15.10 29.77
CA ILE A 142 29.98 -15.75 28.63
C ILE A 142 31.04 -16.07 27.56
N PRO A 143 31.01 -17.21 26.86
CA PRO A 143 31.96 -17.51 25.79
C PRO A 143 31.88 -16.49 24.63
N PRO A 144 33.00 -16.18 23.94
CA PRO A 144 32.98 -15.35 22.74
C PRO A 144 32.21 -16.00 21.57
N GLU A 145 31.56 -15.17 20.77
CA GLU A 145 30.83 -15.54 19.56
C GLU A 145 31.61 -15.14 18.32
N THR A 146 31.70 -16.05 17.35
CA THR A 146 32.23 -15.75 16.02
C THR A 146 31.07 -15.51 15.06
N GLY A 147 31.21 -14.51 14.20
CA GLY A 147 30.15 -14.12 13.28
C GLY A 147 30.61 -13.00 12.34
N LYS A 148 29.65 -12.25 11.84
CA LYS A 148 29.89 -11.08 10.99
C LYS A 148 28.88 -9.99 11.26
N ILE A 149 29.30 -8.76 11.08
CA ILE A 149 28.43 -7.60 11.08
C ILE A 149 27.74 -7.52 9.73
N GLU A 150 26.43 -7.37 9.74
CA GLU A 150 25.59 -7.16 8.56
C GLU A 150 24.73 -5.91 8.76
N PHE A 151 24.62 -5.06 7.73
CA PHE A 151 23.69 -3.94 7.77
C PHE A 151 22.25 -4.40 7.60
N VAL A 152 21.42 -4.08 8.58
CA VAL A 152 19.96 -4.23 8.54
C VAL A 152 19.35 -3.06 7.74
N THR A 153 19.89 -1.87 7.90
CA THR A 153 19.56 -0.67 7.11
C THR A 153 20.83 0.04 6.67
N SER A 154 20.78 0.81 5.58
CA SER A 154 21.94 1.61 5.14
C SER A 154 22.09 2.93 5.91
N GLY A 155 21.12 3.31 6.74
CA GLY A 155 21.08 4.61 7.43
C GLY A 155 20.62 5.78 6.54
N GLN A 156 20.59 5.59 5.22
CA GLN A 156 20.02 6.53 4.26
C GLN A 156 18.51 6.68 4.48
N VAL A 157 18.04 7.91 4.48
CA VAL A 157 16.62 8.23 4.42
C VAL A 157 16.24 8.24 2.93
N ASN A 158 15.19 7.52 2.54
CA ASN A 158 14.68 7.62 1.17
C ASN A 158 13.91 8.94 1.01
N GLN A 159 14.62 10.07 1.11
CA GLN A 159 14.15 11.41 0.87
C GLN A 159 15.12 12.06 -0.15
N PRO A 160 14.61 12.68 -1.22
CA PRO A 160 15.44 13.47 -2.10
C PRO A 160 15.88 14.72 -1.35
N GLU A 161 17.17 14.83 -1.04
CA GLU A 161 17.75 16.06 -0.51
C GLU A 161 17.83 17.13 -1.60
N SER A 162 17.39 18.34 -1.27
CA SER A 162 17.63 19.53 -2.08
C SER A 162 19.10 19.91 -1.98
N VAL A 163 19.82 19.87 -3.11
CA VAL A 163 21.24 20.25 -3.16
C VAL A 163 21.38 21.75 -3.39
N ASP A 164 22.19 22.41 -2.55
CA ASP A 164 22.59 23.81 -2.70
C ASP A 164 23.70 23.91 -3.78
N ALA A 165 23.36 24.54 -4.91
CA ALA A 165 24.20 24.55 -6.11
C ALA A 165 25.14 25.76 -6.12
N LYS A 166 26.36 25.59 -5.62
CA LYS A 166 27.51 26.42 -6.03
C LYS A 166 28.63 25.53 -6.56
N GLY A 167 28.81 25.54 -7.89
CA GLY A 167 30.11 25.26 -8.49
C GLY A 167 30.22 24.08 -9.47
N ALA A 168 29.22 23.81 -10.31
CA ALA A 168 29.42 23.15 -11.61
C ALA A 168 28.20 23.41 -12.52
N PRO A 169 28.35 23.61 -13.84
CA PRO A 169 27.21 23.73 -14.72
C PRO A 169 26.49 22.38 -14.76
N VAL A 170 25.34 22.32 -14.09
CA VAL A 170 24.41 21.20 -14.12
C VAL A 170 23.88 21.11 -15.57
N PRO A 171 23.88 19.93 -16.21
CA PRO A 171 23.18 19.74 -17.47
C PRO A 171 21.74 20.21 -17.30
N GLU A 172 21.25 21.11 -18.16
CA GLU A 172 19.90 21.65 -18.07
C GLU A 172 18.89 20.50 -17.91
N GLU A 173 18.29 20.36 -16.72
CA GLU A 173 17.04 19.62 -16.58
C GLU A 173 16.06 20.34 -17.50
N LYS A 174 15.68 19.68 -18.60
CA LYS A 174 14.68 20.23 -19.51
C LYS A 174 13.47 20.60 -18.67
N GLU A 175 13.17 21.91 -18.58
CA GLU A 175 12.00 22.38 -17.86
C GLU A 175 10.74 21.66 -18.41
N ASP A 176 10.13 20.80 -17.60
CA ASP A 176 8.88 20.14 -17.97
C ASP A 176 7.73 21.14 -17.82
N ASN A 177 7.48 21.91 -18.87
CA ASN A 177 6.39 22.88 -18.96
C ASN A 177 5.09 22.26 -19.51
N THR A 178 4.90 20.93 -19.38
CA THR A 178 3.65 20.27 -19.79
C THR A 178 2.56 20.48 -18.74
N GLU A 179 1.35 20.86 -19.15
CA GLU A 179 0.19 20.84 -18.24
C GLU A 179 -0.22 19.40 -17.96
N TYR A 180 -0.11 18.94 -16.72
CA TYR A 180 -0.58 17.63 -16.28
C TYR A 180 -1.89 17.77 -15.52
N ILE A 181 -2.14 16.90 -14.53
CA ILE A 181 -3.30 17.00 -13.65
C ILE A 181 -2.83 17.24 -12.22
N TYR A 182 -3.54 18.15 -11.53
CA TYR A 182 -3.09 18.68 -10.25
C TYR A 182 -4.16 18.54 -9.17
N TYR A 183 -3.73 18.05 -8.01
CA TYR A 183 -4.55 17.91 -6.81
C TYR A 183 -3.86 18.52 -5.59
N THR A 184 -4.62 18.87 -4.55
CA THR A 184 -4.05 19.14 -3.22
C THR A 184 -3.83 17.83 -2.45
N LYS A 185 -3.12 17.90 -1.32
CA LYS A 185 -2.94 16.75 -0.43
C LYS A 185 -4.25 16.21 0.13
N GLU A 186 -5.25 17.08 0.23
CA GLU A 186 -6.61 16.80 0.70
C GLU A 186 -7.52 16.26 -0.42
N GLY A 187 -6.96 15.94 -1.59
CA GLY A 187 -7.69 15.37 -2.72
C GLY A 187 -8.51 16.37 -3.53
N TYR A 188 -8.38 17.67 -3.27
CA TYR A 188 -9.09 18.71 -4.02
C TYR A 188 -8.49 18.83 -5.42
N TYR A 189 -9.32 18.78 -6.45
CA TYR A 189 -8.91 18.95 -7.84
C TYR A 189 -8.71 20.43 -8.19
N LEU A 190 -7.48 20.80 -8.58
CA LEU A 190 -7.10 22.16 -8.95
C LEU A 190 -7.33 22.43 -10.45
N GLY A 191 -7.07 21.43 -11.29
CA GLY A 191 -7.24 21.51 -12.74
C GLY A 191 -6.26 20.65 -13.52
N GLY A 192 -6.20 20.90 -14.84
CA GLY A 192 -5.31 20.21 -15.76
C GLY A 192 -5.98 19.18 -16.67
N LEU A 193 -5.18 18.27 -17.24
CA LEU A 193 -5.61 17.31 -18.26
C LEU A 193 -6.04 15.95 -17.67
N GLU A 194 -7.31 15.60 -17.82
CA GLU A 194 -7.88 14.35 -17.27
C GLU A 194 -7.24 13.05 -17.83
N LYS A 195 -6.56 13.11 -18.98
CA LYS A 195 -5.84 11.96 -19.56
C LYS A 195 -4.34 12.00 -19.30
N SER A 196 -3.92 12.73 -18.26
CA SER A 196 -2.52 12.89 -17.90
C SER A 196 -1.85 11.56 -17.50
N ALA A 197 -0.63 11.37 -18.00
CA ALA A 197 0.25 10.26 -17.62
C ALA A 197 0.86 10.43 -16.21
N LYS A 198 0.80 11.64 -15.65
CA LYS A 198 1.37 12.00 -14.34
C LYS A 198 0.32 12.72 -13.50
N VAL A 199 0.31 12.47 -12.19
CA VAL A 199 -0.53 13.19 -11.24
C VAL A 199 0.38 13.96 -10.29
N TYR A 200 0.24 15.27 -10.23
CA TYR A 200 1.05 16.13 -9.38
C TYR A 200 0.24 16.69 -8.21
N LEU A 201 0.92 16.92 -7.10
CA LEU A 201 0.41 17.66 -5.96
C LEU A 201 0.81 19.13 -6.04
N SER A 202 -0.10 20.02 -5.67
CA SER A 202 0.15 21.46 -5.58
C SER A 202 -0.80 22.07 -4.54
N ASN A 203 -0.55 23.32 -4.16
CA ASN A 203 -1.58 24.14 -3.53
C ASN A 203 -2.23 25.09 -4.56
N GLN A 204 -3.34 25.73 -4.17
CA GLN A 204 -4.12 26.62 -5.04
C GLN A 204 -3.30 27.83 -5.52
N GLU A 205 -2.52 28.46 -4.64
CA GLU A 205 -1.72 29.63 -4.95
C GLU A 205 -0.63 29.33 -5.99
N GLU A 206 0.13 28.25 -5.78
CA GLU A 206 1.17 27.79 -6.71
C GLU A 206 0.60 27.40 -8.06
N TYR A 207 -0.56 26.73 -8.06
CA TYR A 207 -1.24 26.33 -9.29
C TYR A 207 -1.76 27.55 -10.07
N ASP A 208 -2.40 28.51 -9.41
CA ASP A 208 -2.91 29.72 -10.05
C ASP A 208 -1.78 30.56 -10.64
N LYS A 209 -0.64 30.65 -9.94
CA LYS A 209 0.58 31.30 -10.45
C LYS A 209 1.11 30.59 -11.69
N ALA A 210 1.31 29.27 -11.63
CA ALA A 210 1.79 28.48 -12.76
C ALA A 210 0.87 28.59 -13.98
N LYS A 211 -0.45 28.57 -13.75
CA LYS A 211 -1.46 28.71 -14.80
C LYS A 211 -1.47 30.11 -15.42
N LYS A 212 -1.42 31.17 -14.60
CA LYS A 212 -1.35 32.57 -15.06
C LYS A 212 -0.12 32.80 -15.94
N ASP A 213 1.02 32.32 -15.48
CA ASP A 213 2.31 32.53 -16.14
C ASP A 213 2.57 31.49 -17.25
N LYS A 214 1.67 30.50 -17.41
CA LYS A 214 1.83 29.32 -18.29
C LYS A 214 3.17 28.60 -18.09
N LYS A 215 3.68 28.61 -16.86
CA LYS A 215 4.98 28.03 -16.47
C LYS A 215 4.77 26.85 -15.53
N TRP A 216 4.41 25.69 -16.09
CA TRP A 216 4.12 24.48 -15.33
C TRP A 216 5.34 23.86 -14.66
N SER A 217 6.55 24.17 -15.13
CA SER A 217 7.81 23.75 -14.49
C SER A 217 7.92 24.24 -13.04
N LEU A 218 7.16 25.28 -12.64
CA LEU A 218 7.07 25.74 -11.25
C LEU A 218 6.47 24.71 -10.29
N ILE A 219 5.57 23.84 -10.79
CA ILE A 219 4.83 22.87 -9.97
C ILE A 219 5.04 21.42 -10.40
N ASN A 220 5.59 21.18 -11.60
CA ASN A 220 5.97 19.85 -12.12
C ASN A 220 7.26 19.31 -11.49
N LYS A 221 7.37 19.40 -10.16
CA LYS A 221 8.53 18.96 -9.40
C LYS A 221 8.44 17.47 -9.09
N GLU A 222 9.56 16.77 -9.11
CA GLU A 222 9.59 15.34 -8.80
C GLU A 222 9.07 15.02 -7.39
N SER A 223 9.32 15.92 -6.42
CA SER A 223 8.78 15.82 -5.05
C SER A 223 7.26 15.90 -4.97
N ASN A 224 6.62 16.48 -5.99
CA ASN A 224 5.18 16.66 -6.08
C ASN A 224 4.51 15.55 -6.92
N LEU A 225 5.29 14.70 -7.60
CA LEU A 225 4.78 13.65 -8.46
C LEU A 225 4.28 12.46 -7.64
N LEU A 226 3.02 12.09 -7.81
CA LEU A 226 2.46 10.90 -7.17
C LEU A 226 3.03 9.63 -7.80
N LYS A 227 3.51 8.73 -6.93
CA LYS A 227 4.09 7.45 -7.32
C LYS A 227 3.47 6.31 -6.52
N GLU A 228 3.32 5.17 -7.17
CA GLU A 228 3.02 3.89 -6.55
C GLU A 228 4.20 2.94 -6.80
N LYS A 229 4.84 2.45 -5.74
CA LYS A 229 6.01 1.54 -5.84
C LYS A 229 7.12 2.12 -6.75
N ASN A 230 7.45 3.39 -6.53
CA ASN A 230 8.45 4.18 -7.28
C ASN A 230 8.12 4.44 -8.76
N ALA A 231 6.95 4.02 -9.25
CA ALA A 231 6.49 4.32 -10.61
C ALA A 231 5.39 5.39 -10.59
N ASN A 232 5.39 6.26 -11.58
CA ASN A 232 4.36 7.30 -11.74
C ASN A 232 2.99 6.65 -11.84
N ILE A 233 2.05 7.10 -11.01
CA ILE A 233 0.67 6.61 -11.10
C ILE A 233 -0.05 7.32 -12.24
N LEU A 234 -0.59 6.55 -13.19
CA LEU A 234 -1.48 7.10 -14.22
C LEU A 234 -2.74 7.65 -13.58
N HIS A 235 -3.25 8.78 -14.06
CA HIS A 235 -4.46 9.39 -13.51
C HIS A 235 -5.66 8.43 -13.53
N LYS A 236 -5.81 7.63 -14.59
CA LYS A 236 -6.85 6.57 -14.66
C LYS A 236 -6.76 5.59 -13.49
N LYS A 237 -5.55 5.09 -13.19
CA LYS A 237 -5.32 4.12 -12.11
C LYS A 237 -5.53 4.75 -10.73
N PHE A 238 -5.10 6.00 -10.58
CA PHE A 238 -5.35 6.80 -9.37
C PHE A 238 -6.85 6.95 -9.10
N VAL A 239 -7.64 7.31 -10.11
CA VAL A 239 -9.10 7.44 -10.03
C VAL A 239 -9.79 6.09 -9.79
N GLU A 240 -9.33 5.02 -10.44
CA GLU A 240 -9.86 3.67 -10.21
C GLU A 240 -9.71 3.26 -8.74
N LYS A 241 -8.52 3.45 -8.15
CA LYS A 241 -8.28 3.16 -6.73
C LYS A 241 -9.13 4.04 -5.81
N ALA A 242 -9.19 5.34 -6.04
CA ALA A 242 -10.05 6.24 -5.26
C ALA A 242 -11.52 5.81 -5.34
N SER A 243 -11.99 5.38 -6.52
CA SER A 243 -13.36 4.91 -6.70
C SER A 243 -13.66 3.61 -5.95
N THR A 244 -12.68 2.70 -5.84
CA THR A 244 -12.84 1.47 -5.04
C THR A 244 -12.93 1.80 -3.55
N ILE A 245 -12.07 2.68 -3.05
CA ILE A 245 -12.11 3.14 -1.65
C ILE A 245 -13.46 3.78 -1.33
N TYR A 246 -13.96 4.65 -2.22
CA TYR A 246 -15.28 5.25 -2.08
C TYR A 246 -16.41 4.22 -2.12
N GLY A 247 -16.28 3.19 -2.95
CA GLY A 247 -17.31 2.18 -3.14
C GLY A 247 -17.39 1.13 -2.05
N GLU A 248 -16.30 0.94 -1.29
CA GLU A 248 -16.16 0.00 -0.18
C GLU A 248 -16.39 0.68 1.19
N SER A 249 -16.51 2.01 1.24
CA SER A 249 -16.70 2.74 2.50
C SER A 249 -18.16 3.06 2.79
N SER A 250 -18.41 3.62 3.97
CA SER A 250 -19.74 4.07 4.42
C SER A 250 -20.25 5.33 3.69
N ALA A 251 -19.54 5.84 2.68
CA ALA A 251 -19.85 7.09 2.01
C ALA A 251 -21.22 7.12 1.32
N TYR A 252 -21.76 5.95 0.96
CA TYR A 252 -23.05 5.80 0.30
C TYR A 252 -24.26 6.13 1.19
N ARG A 253 -24.07 6.26 2.50
CA ARG A 253 -25.13 6.58 3.46
C ARG A 253 -25.29 8.09 3.60
N ASP A 254 -26.52 8.58 3.44
CA ASP A 254 -26.82 10.02 3.47
C ASP A 254 -26.57 10.66 4.84
N ASN A 255 -26.76 9.89 5.92
CA ASN A 255 -26.57 10.36 7.30
C ASN A 255 -25.10 10.37 7.77
N ILE A 256 -24.17 9.89 6.94
CA ILE A 256 -22.73 10.06 7.17
C ILE A 256 -22.31 11.33 6.46
N GLY A 257 -21.66 12.25 7.17
CA GLY A 257 -21.18 13.51 6.62
C GLY A 257 -19.80 13.42 5.97
N ILE A 258 -19.22 14.57 5.65
CA ILE A 258 -17.77 14.72 5.50
C ILE A 258 -17.23 14.92 6.91
N GLU A 259 -16.66 13.87 7.49
CA GLU A 259 -16.27 13.83 8.89
C GLU A 259 -15.05 12.95 9.11
N LYS A 260 -14.44 13.06 10.30
CA LYS A 260 -13.19 12.38 10.59
C LYS A 260 -13.31 10.85 10.53
N ASP A 261 -14.40 10.28 11.01
CA ASP A 261 -14.59 8.82 10.99
C ASP A 261 -14.61 8.27 9.55
N LEU A 262 -15.29 8.96 8.62
CA LEU A 262 -15.30 8.58 7.20
C LEU A 262 -13.93 8.75 6.54
N GLU A 263 -13.21 9.82 6.88
CA GLU A 263 -11.84 10.05 6.40
C GLU A 263 -10.90 8.91 6.84
N MET A 264 -10.99 8.50 8.10
CA MET A 264 -10.17 7.42 8.67
C MET A 264 -10.57 6.05 8.11
N GLU A 265 -11.87 5.78 7.92
CA GLU A 265 -12.35 4.57 7.25
C GLU A 265 -11.76 4.43 5.85
N MET A 266 -11.85 5.47 5.03
CA MET A 266 -11.32 5.46 3.67
C MET A 266 -9.80 5.31 3.63
N LEU A 267 -9.07 5.95 4.54
CA LEU A 267 -7.62 5.80 4.64
C LEU A 267 -7.21 4.40 5.10
N ALA A 268 -7.95 3.78 6.02
CA ALA A 268 -7.70 2.42 6.45
C ALA A 268 -7.94 1.44 5.29
N ILE A 269 -9.03 1.61 4.51
CA ILE A 269 -9.26 0.82 3.28
C ILE A 269 -8.11 1.02 2.28
N ALA A 270 -7.66 2.26 2.06
CA ALA A 270 -6.53 2.56 1.18
C ALA A 270 -5.23 1.87 1.64
N SER A 271 -5.00 1.80 2.95
CA SER A 271 -3.84 1.14 3.55
C SER A 271 -3.86 -0.37 3.30
N VAL A 272 -5.01 -1.02 3.45
CA VAL A 272 -5.14 -2.45 3.12
C VAL A 272 -5.01 -2.69 1.60
N HIS A 273 -5.58 -1.82 0.77
CA HIS A 273 -5.43 -1.86 -0.69
C HIS A 273 -3.97 -1.74 -1.16
N LYS A 274 -3.09 -1.07 -0.40
CA LYS A 274 -1.66 -0.96 -0.72
C LYS A 274 -0.96 -2.33 -0.67
N ILE A 275 -1.42 -3.21 0.22
CA ILE A 275 -0.86 -4.54 0.47
C ILE A 275 -1.48 -5.57 -0.49
N ASN A 276 -2.78 -5.46 -0.75
CA ASN A 276 -3.53 -6.40 -1.57
C ASN A 276 -3.41 -6.11 -3.08
N LYS A 277 -3.21 -7.15 -3.90
CA LYS A 277 -3.06 -7.03 -5.37
C LYS A 277 -4.39 -7.04 -6.12
N VAL A 278 -5.49 -7.38 -5.45
CA VAL A 278 -6.84 -7.44 -6.03
C VAL A 278 -7.62 -6.21 -5.59
N ALA A 279 -8.14 -5.46 -6.55
CA ALA A 279 -9.03 -4.33 -6.30
C ALA A 279 -10.47 -4.86 -6.16
N TYR A 280 -10.90 -5.08 -4.92
CA TYR A 280 -12.29 -5.39 -4.62
C TYR A 280 -13.18 -4.17 -4.92
N GLY A 281 -14.43 -4.39 -5.29
CA GLY A 281 -15.40 -3.30 -5.43
C GLY A 281 -15.30 -2.41 -6.67
N ILE A 282 -14.39 -2.65 -7.61
CA ILE A 282 -14.25 -1.77 -8.80
C ILE A 282 -15.55 -1.66 -9.60
N ASN A 283 -16.36 -2.71 -9.62
CA ASN A 283 -17.65 -2.78 -10.31
C ASN A 283 -18.84 -2.43 -9.40
N SER A 284 -18.61 -1.97 -8.16
CA SER A 284 -19.70 -1.54 -7.29
C SER A 284 -20.42 -0.32 -7.89
N LYS A 285 -21.71 -0.20 -7.62
CA LYS A 285 -22.53 0.93 -8.11
C LYS A 285 -21.90 2.28 -7.73
N GLN A 286 -21.31 2.36 -6.54
CA GLN A 286 -20.70 3.58 -6.02
C GLN A 286 -19.35 3.88 -6.64
N ALA A 287 -18.53 2.87 -6.91
CA ALA A 287 -17.29 3.06 -7.66
C ALA A 287 -17.58 3.53 -9.10
N ILE A 288 -18.62 2.99 -9.74
CA ILE A 288 -19.09 3.46 -11.06
C ILE A 288 -19.59 4.91 -10.98
N LEU A 289 -20.42 5.23 -9.98
CA LEU A 289 -20.94 6.59 -9.76
C LEU A 289 -19.81 7.60 -9.55
N PHE A 290 -18.76 7.24 -8.80
CA PHE A 290 -17.56 8.06 -8.62
C PHE A 290 -16.88 8.36 -9.96
N ARG A 291 -16.64 7.33 -10.78
CA ARG A 291 -15.93 7.49 -12.06
C ARG A 291 -16.75 8.26 -13.09
N ASN A 292 -18.08 8.13 -13.06
CA ASN A 292 -19.00 8.88 -13.91
C ASN A 292 -19.17 10.34 -13.47
N LYS A 293 -18.87 10.68 -12.21
CA LYS A 293 -18.88 12.06 -11.74
C LYS A 293 -17.74 12.85 -12.39
N LYS A 294 -18.07 13.99 -13.00
CA LYS A 294 -17.07 14.97 -13.49
C LYS A 294 -16.09 15.31 -12.38
N ILE A 295 -14.80 15.33 -12.69
CA ILE A 295 -13.70 15.48 -11.74
C ILE A 295 -13.87 16.70 -10.81
N ALA A 296 -14.16 17.87 -11.36
CA ALA A 296 -14.37 19.10 -10.58
C ALA A 296 -15.61 19.05 -9.67
N LYS A 297 -16.55 18.14 -9.93
CA LYS A 297 -17.75 17.94 -9.10
C LYS A 297 -17.53 16.89 -7.99
N ARG A 298 -16.29 16.41 -7.81
CA ARG A 298 -15.87 15.57 -6.69
C ARG A 298 -15.38 16.41 -5.51
N ASN A 299 -14.92 17.63 -5.77
CA ASN A 299 -14.53 18.60 -4.75
C ASN A 299 -15.69 18.87 -3.79
N ASP A 300 -15.35 19.06 -2.51
CA ASP A 300 -16.29 19.33 -1.42
C ASP A 300 -17.36 18.24 -1.24
N THR A 301 -17.08 17.03 -1.72
CA THR A 301 -17.92 15.84 -1.50
C THR A 301 -17.11 14.74 -0.81
N LYS A 302 -17.81 13.69 -0.36
CA LYS A 302 -17.17 12.46 0.15
C LYS A 302 -16.22 11.80 -0.86
N MET A 303 -16.34 12.07 -2.16
CA MET A 303 -15.41 11.58 -3.18
C MET A 303 -14.01 12.19 -3.03
N GLN A 304 -13.93 13.43 -2.56
CA GLN A 304 -12.66 14.08 -2.25
C GLN A 304 -11.91 13.36 -1.13
N LEU A 305 -12.61 12.86 -0.11
CA LEU A 305 -12.00 12.07 0.97
C LEU A 305 -11.34 10.79 0.42
N ALA A 306 -11.96 10.13 -0.57
CA ALA A 306 -11.36 8.94 -1.18
C ALA A 306 -10.11 9.26 -2.00
N LEU A 307 -10.05 10.44 -2.64
CA LEU A 307 -8.85 10.95 -3.31
C LEU A 307 -7.77 11.27 -2.28
N SER A 308 -8.12 11.95 -1.18
CA SER A 308 -7.22 12.22 -0.06
C SER A 308 -6.64 10.93 0.52
N ALA A 309 -7.47 9.90 0.73
CA ALA A 309 -7.05 8.61 1.27
C ALA A 309 -5.99 7.93 0.40
N ILE A 310 -6.19 7.87 -0.92
CA ILE A 310 -5.18 7.29 -1.82
C ILE A 310 -3.91 8.16 -1.85
N ILE A 311 -4.02 9.49 -1.89
CA ILE A 311 -2.86 10.40 -1.85
C ILE A 311 -2.03 10.16 -0.59
N ARG A 312 -2.66 10.16 0.59
CA ARG A 312 -2.00 9.91 1.87
C ARG A 312 -1.34 8.54 1.90
N SER A 313 -2.04 7.48 1.47
CA SER A 313 -1.45 6.12 1.43
C SER A 313 -0.19 6.00 0.55
N LEU A 314 -0.06 6.86 -0.48
CA LEU A 314 1.07 6.89 -1.40
C LEU A 314 2.20 7.80 -0.93
N THR A 315 1.89 8.81 -0.12
CA THR A 315 2.83 9.89 0.25
C THR A 315 3.28 9.87 1.70
N THR A 316 2.63 9.07 2.55
CA THR A 316 2.95 8.94 3.97
C THR A 316 3.09 7.48 4.37
N ASN A 317 3.60 7.27 5.59
CA ASN A 317 3.65 5.96 6.26
C ASN A 317 2.46 5.74 7.21
N GLU A 318 1.41 6.55 7.06
CA GLU A 318 0.23 6.44 7.91
C GLU A 318 -0.55 5.17 7.58
N ASP A 319 -0.91 4.40 8.60
CA ASP A 319 -1.71 3.19 8.48
C ASP A 319 -2.72 3.11 9.64
N PRO A 320 -3.88 3.77 9.52
CA PRO A 320 -4.92 3.72 10.54
C PRO A 320 -5.61 2.35 10.62
N SER A 321 -5.32 1.42 9.69
CA SER A 321 -5.81 0.04 9.80
C SER A 321 -5.02 -0.78 10.83
N ASN A 322 -3.93 -0.22 11.39
CA ASN A 322 -3.05 -0.86 12.36
C ASN A 322 -2.49 -2.19 11.86
N GLY A 323 -2.01 -2.21 10.61
CA GLY A 323 -1.39 -3.37 9.97
C GLY A 323 -2.39 -4.44 9.52
N ALA A 324 -3.67 -4.10 9.39
CA ALA A 324 -4.69 -5.01 8.89
C ALA A 324 -4.38 -5.49 7.46
N THR A 325 -4.89 -6.67 7.12
CA THR A 325 -4.70 -7.32 5.81
C THR A 325 -6.02 -7.52 5.06
N MET A 326 -7.14 -7.30 5.74
CA MET A 326 -8.49 -7.40 5.19
C MET A 326 -9.45 -6.52 6.03
N TRP A 327 -10.64 -6.30 5.51
CA TRP A 327 -11.71 -5.58 6.21
C TRP A 327 -13.05 -6.21 5.86
N ASP A 328 -14.06 -5.91 6.68
CA ASP A 328 -15.45 -6.27 6.46
C ASP A 328 -16.34 -5.06 6.71
N GLY A 329 -17.39 -4.92 5.92
CA GLY A 329 -18.41 -3.89 6.12
C GLY A 329 -19.52 -4.33 7.07
N ALA A 330 -20.52 -3.45 7.21
CA ALA A 330 -21.65 -3.63 8.12
C ALA A 330 -22.51 -4.86 7.79
N GLU A 331 -22.43 -5.39 6.57
CA GLU A 331 -23.12 -6.61 6.15
C GLU A 331 -22.72 -7.84 6.97
N GLN A 332 -21.47 -7.90 7.45
CA GLN A 332 -21.01 -9.02 8.29
C GLN A 332 -21.56 -8.94 9.72
N ALA A 333 -22.02 -7.76 10.16
CA ALA A 333 -22.60 -7.57 11.47
C ALA A 333 -24.02 -8.16 11.62
N ALA A 334 -24.67 -8.53 10.51
CA ALA A 334 -26.06 -9.00 10.53
C ALA A 334 -26.22 -10.44 11.05
N PHE A 335 -25.15 -11.22 11.10
CA PHE A 335 -25.18 -12.65 11.41
C PHE A 335 -24.93 -12.92 12.89
N SER A 336 -25.71 -13.82 13.49
CA SER A 336 -25.59 -14.18 14.90
C SER A 336 -24.63 -15.35 15.13
N THR A 337 -24.32 -15.63 16.40
CA THR A 337 -23.48 -16.76 16.79
C THR A 337 -24.00 -18.12 16.29
N GLU A 338 -25.32 -18.27 16.11
CA GLU A 338 -25.97 -19.51 15.66
C GLU A 338 -25.95 -19.70 14.12
N ASP A 339 -25.50 -18.70 13.36
CA ASP A 339 -25.48 -18.79 11.90
C ASP A 339 -24.18 -19.44 11.42
N ASP A 340 -24.24 -20.67 10.91
CA ASP A 340 -23.05 -21.42 10.48
C ASP A 340 -22.85 -21.50 8.96
N ARG A 341 -23.55 -20.66 8.20
CA ARG A 341 -23.40 -20.62 6.74
C ARG A 341 -22.04 -20.01 6.36
N PHE A 342 -21.27 -20.66 5.49
CA PHE A 342 -19.97 -20.11 5.06
C PHE A 342 -20.10 -18.96 4.04
N SER A 343 -21.19 -18.93 3.26
CA SER A 343 -21.40 -17.91 2.23
C SER A 343 -22.90 -17.69 1.99
N THR A 344 -23.25 -16.48 1.55
CA THR A 344 -24.60 -16.15 1.05
C THR A 344 -24.73 -16.30 -0.47
N GLY A 345 -23.67 -16.72 -1.15
CA GLY A 345 -23.54 -16.67 -2.61
C GLY A 345 -23.22 -15.28 -3.17
N LYS A 346 -23.38 -14.22 -2.38
CA LYS A 346 -22.98 -12.84 -2.75
C LYS A 346 -21.65 -12.44 -2.11
N PHE A 347 -21.38 -12.91 -0.90
CA PHE A 347 -20.15 -12.67 -0.16
C PHE A 347 -19.89 -13.80 0.84
N GLU A 348 -18.65 -13.88 1.31
CA GLU A 348 -18.20 -14.87 2.30
C GLU A 348 -18.54 -14.40 3.72
N ILE A 349 -19.00 -15.29 4.59
CA ILE A 349 -19.29 -14.98 5.99
C ILE A 349 -18.03 -15.26 6.82
N HIS A 350 -17.22 -14.24 7.07
CA HIS A 350 -15.85 -14.43 7.58
C HIS A 350 -15.80 -15.02 9.00
N MET A 351 -16.81 -14.78 9.85
CA MET A 351 -16.88 -15.44 11.16
C MET A 351 -16.98 -16.96 11.05
N ASN A 352 -17.56 -17.49 9.96
CA ASN A 352 -17.71 -18.92 9.75
C ASN A 352 -16.54 -19.48 8.93
N THR A 353 -15.98 -18.69 8.03
CA THR A 353 -14.89 -19.13 7.17
C THR A 353 -13.52 -19.05 7.85
N MET A 354 -13.27 -18.01 8.64
CA MET A 354 -11.96 -17.78 9.25
C MET A 354 -12.03 -17.75 10.78
N GLY A 355 -13.20 -17.46 11.35
CA GLY A 355 -13.35 -17.23 12.78
C GLY A 355 -12.67 -15.95 13.21
N TRP A 356 -13.25 -15.25 14.18
CA TRP A 356 -12.74 -13.96 14.63
C TRP A 356 -12.77 -13.80 16.14
N SER A 357 -11.94 -12.86 16.61
CA SER A 357 -12.00 -12.32 17.96
C SER A 357 -11.89 -10.80 17.87
N ILE A 358 -12.85 -10.10 18.48
CA ILE A 358 -12.98 -8.65 18.45
C ILE A 358 -12.67 -8.11 19.85
N SER A 359 -11.80 -7.11 19.97
CA SER A 359 -11.57 -6.45 21.27
C SER A 359 -12.85 -5.76 21.74
N GLU A 360 -13.03 -5.59 23.04
CA GLU A 360 -14.24 -4.94 23.59
C GLU A 360 -14.42 -3.51 23.04
N GLU A 361 -13.33 -2.75 22.92
CA GLU A 361 -13.32 -1.43 22.30
C GLU A 361 -13.83 -1.46 20.86
N HIS A 362 -13.26 -2.35 20.02
CA HIS A 362 -13.65 -2.47 18.62
C HIS A 362 -15.07 -2.99 18.47
N TYR A 363 -15.51 -3.91 19.33
CA TYR A 363 -16.87 -4.45 19.30
C TYR A 363 -17.90 -3.35 19.54
N ASN A 364 -17.69 -2.54 20.59
CA ASN A 364 -18.56 -1.41 20.91
C ASN A 364 -18.53 -0.33 19.81
N ALA A 365 -17.34 -0.04 19.26
CA ALA A 365 -17.19 0.90 18.15
C ALA A 365 -17.93 0.42 16.89
N TRP A 366 -17.82 -0.88 16.56
CA TRP A 366 -18.41 -1.44 15.35
C TRP A 366 -19.92 -1.50 15.47
N LYS A 367 -20.44 -1.90 16.64
CA LYS A 367 -21.86 -1.83 16.96
C LYS A 367 -22.43 -0.44 16.75
N LYS A 368 -21.81 0.58 17.37
CA LYS A 368 -22.22 1.97 17.23
C LYS A 368 -22.20 2.43 15.77
N GLY A 369 -21.15 2.06 15.03
CA GLY A 369 -21.01 2.40 13.62
C GLY A 369 -22.07 1.76 12.73
N VAL A 370 -22.30 0.45 12.87
CA VAL A 370 -23.31 -0.32 12.12
C VAL A 370 -24.72 0.22 12.40
N GLU A 371 -25.06 0.44 13.66
CA GLU A 371 -26.36 1.01 14.07
C GLU A 371 -26.53 2.43 13.49
N ARG A 372 -25.46 3.23 13.47
CA ARG A 372 -25.47 4.55 12.83
C ARG A 372 -25.72 4.46 11.33
N LEU A 373 -25.28 3.41 10.63
CA LEU A 373 -25.63 3.20 9.21
C LEU A 373 -27.07 2.70 9.00
N GLY A 374 -27.84 2.48 10.08
CA GLY A 374 -29.19 1.94 10.04
C GLY A 374 -29.23 0.43 9.79
N ALA A 375 -28.14 -0.28 10.09
CA ALA A 375 -28.06 -1.73 9.97
C ALA A 375 -28.16 -2.41 11.35
N THR A 376 -28.55 -3.68 11.36
CA THR A 376 -28.66 -4.49 12.59
C THR A 376 -27.30 -5.05 12.97
N PHE A 377 -27.01 -5.06 14.28
CA PHE A 377 -25.80 -5.65 14.83
C PHE A 377 -26.13 -6.88 15.68
N ASN A 378 -25.86 -8.06 15.12
CA ASN A 378 -26.00 -9.37 15.76
C ASN A 378 -24.67 -10.12 15.87
N ALA A 379 -23.59 -9.58 15.29
CA ALA A 379 -22.29 -10.24 15.26
C ALA A 379 -21.81 -10.60 16.68
N PRO A 380 -21.33 -11.84 16.88
CA PRO A 380 -20.70 -12.21 18.14
C PRO A 380 -19.33 -11.56 18.26
N GLN A 381 -18.94 -11.18 19.48
CA GLN A 381 -17.61 -10.63 19.75
C GLN A 381 -16.49 -11.63 19.46
N GLU A 382 -16.74 -12.91 19.73
CA GLU A 382 -15.84 -14.02 19.40
C GLU A 382 -16.64 -15.14 18.73
N LYS A 383 -16.10 -15.69 17.64
CA LYS A 383 -16.68 -16.88 17.01
C LYS A 383 -15.58 -17.77 16.42
N TYR A 384 -15.57 -19.03 16.84
CA TYR A 384 -14.80 -20.08 16.18
C TYR A 384 -15.56 -20.55 14.94
N THR A 385 -14.82 -20.89 13.90
CA THR A 385 -15.37 -21.53 12.70
C THR A 385 -16.18 -22.79 13.05
N PRO A 386 -17.39 -22.98 12.50
CA PRO A 386 -18.26 -24.10 12.86
C PRO A 386 -17.82 -25.45 12.26
N GLY A 387 -16.92 -25.42 11.28
CA GLY A 387 -16.47 -26.62 10.59
C GLY A 387 -15.52 -26.30 9.44
N LYS A 388 -15.17 -27.34 8.67
CA LYS A 388 -14.38 -27.21 7.45
C LYS A 388 -15.32 -27.11 6.25
N ASN A 389 -15.25 -25.99 5.53
CA ASN A 389 -15.85 -25.86 4.22
C ASN A 389 -14.96 -26.59 3.19
N PRO A 390 -15.44 -27.66 2.53
CA PRO A 390 -14.64 -28.42 1.57
C PRO A 390 -14.21 -27.57 0.36
N ASN A 391 -14.95 -26.50 0.05
CA ASN A 391 -14.70 -25.64 -1.10
C ASN A 391 -13.85 -24.40 -0.74
N ASN A 392 -13.46 -24.24 0.53
CA ASN A 392 -12.67 -23.10 0.97
C ASN A 392 -11.46 -23.55 1.81
N LYS A 393 -10.27 -23.44 1.23
CA LYS A 393 -9.00 -23.82 1.89
C LYS A 393 -8.69 -23.02 3.16
N TYR A 394 -9.31 -21.85 3.34
CA TYR A 394 -9.14 -21.00 4.51
C TYR A 394 -10.05 -21.40 5.67
N SER A 395 -11.01 -22.30 5.43
CA SER A 395 -11.88 -22.85 6.46
C SER A 395 -11.22 -24.02 7.16
N THR A 396 -10.94 -23.83 8.45
CA THR A 396 -10.42 -24.84 9.36
C THR A 396 -11.40 -25.00 10.50
N THR A 397 -11.69 -26.21 10.95
CA THR A 397 -12.66 -26.45 12.03
C THR A 397 -12.18 -25.89 13.37
N ASP A 398 -13.09 -25.30 14.16
CA ASP A 398 -12.87 -24.89 15.56
C ASP A 398 -11.66 -23.97 15.74
N THR A 399 -11.56 -22.95 14.89
CA THR A 399 -10.45 -21.99 14.94
C THR A 399 -10.88 -20.54 14.81
N ILE A 400 -10.01 -19.66 15.30
CA ILE A 400 -10.01 -18.23 15.01
C ILE A 400 -8.74 -17.89 14.24
N ALA A 401 -8.89 -17.22 13.11
CA ALA A 401 -7.79 -16.73 12.30
C ALA A 401 -7.76 -15.20 12.21
N LEU A 402 -8.82 -14.49 12.61
CA LEU A 402 -8.91 -13.04 12.51
C LEU A 402 -8.91 -12.36 13.88
N GLU A 403 -8.12 -11.29 13.99
CA GLU A 403 -8.18 -10.37 15.13
C GLU A 403 -8.47 -8.95 14.65
N SER A 404 -9.40 -8.28 15.31
CA SER A 404 -9.72 -6.87 15.03
C SER A 404 -8.50 -5.96 15.29
N ARG A 405 -8.26 -5.00 14.40
CA ARG A 405 -7.13 -4.04 14.48
C ARG A 405 -7.55 -2.59 14.50
N ALA A 406 -8.66 -2.27 13.85
CA ALA A 406 -9.27 -0.95 13.86
C ALA A 406 -10.74 -1.08 13.49
N VAL A 407 -11.52 -0.06 13.84
CA VAL A 407 -12.91 0.09 13.43
C VAL A 407 -13.19 1.55 13.12
N TYR A 408 -13.82 1.80 11.99
CA TYR A 408 -14.31 3.13 11.61
C TYR A 408 -15.68 2.98 10.96
N LEU A 409 -16.69 3.67 11.50
CA LEU A 409 -18.09 3.52 11.09
C LEU A 409 -18.50 2.04 11.04
N GLY A 410 -19.13 1.59 9.95
CA GLY A 410 -19.56 0.20 9.79
C GLY A 410 -18.46 -0.76 9.37
N THR A 411 -17.20 -0.32 9.28
CA THR A 411 -16.10 -1.13 8.76
C THR A 411 -15.15 -1.56 9.87
N ILE A 412 -14.87 -2.87 9.93
CA ILE A 412 -13.90 -3.48 10.83
C ILE A 412 -12.71 -4.01 10.04
N PHE A 413 -11.51 -3.79 10.57
CA PHE A 413 -10.25 -4.16 9.92
C PHE A 413 -9.60 -5.31 10.67
N TRP A 414 -9.13 -6.32 9.94
CA TRP A 414 -8.64 -7.57 10.52
C TRP A 414 -7.18 -7.83 10.20
N LYS A 415 -6.49 -8.43 11.16
CA LYS A 415 -5.21 -9.13 10.94
C LYS A 415 -5.44 -10.62 10.90
N GLU A 416 -4.96 -11.27 9.84
CA GLU A 416 -4.84 -12.72 9.86
C GLU A 416 -3.71 -13.16 10.80
N LEU A 417 -4.02 -14.07 11.70
CA LEU A 417 -3.09 -14.67 12.63
C LEU A 417 -2.14 -15.62 11.90
N LYS A 418 -0.84 -15.52 12.22
CA LYS A 418 0.16 -16.48 11.72
C LYS A 418 -0.14 -17.92 12.17
N THR A 419 -0.69 -18.05 13.38
CA THR A 419 -1.11 -19.32 13.95
C THR A 419 -2.55 -19.16 14.45
N ARG A 420 -3.46 -19.98 13.91
CA ARG A 420 -4.87 -19.95 14.30
C ARG A 420 -5.04 -20.37 15.76
N LYS A 421 -5.88 -19.66 16.50
CA LYS A 421 -6.28 -20.06 17.86
C LYS A 421 -7.26 -21.21 17.75
N LYS A 422 -7.01 -22.31 18.45
CA LYS A 422 -7.94 -23.45 18.50
C LYS A 422 -8.98 -23.23 19.59
N LYS A 423 -10.20 -23.70 19.37
CA LYS A 423 -11.22 -23.75 20.40
C LYS A 423 -10.67 -24.54 21.60
N PRO A 424 -10.74 -24.00 22.83
CA PRO A 424 -10.37 -24.77 24.01
C PRO A 424 -11.17 -26.06 24.06
N ASN A 425 -10.51 -27.20 24.36
CA ASN A 425 -11.24 -28.44 24.61
C ASN A 425 -12.14 -28.23 25.83
N GLU A 426 -13.45 -28.18 25.62
CA GLU A 426 -14.40 -28.35 26.71
C GLU A 426 -14.16 -29.74 27.30
N LYS A 427 -13.54 -29.79 28.48
CA LYS A 427 -13.54 -31.01 29.29
C LYS A 427 -15.01 -31.30 29.61
N LYS A 428 -15.59 -32.27 28.92
CA LYS A 428 -16.89 -32.84 29.27
C LYS A 428 -16.86 -33.45 30.66
#